data_AF-A0A7W9NKJ3-F1
#
_entry.id   AF-A0A7W9NKJ3-F1
#
_cell.length_a   1.000
_cell.length_b   1.000
_cell.length_c   1.000
_cell.angle_alpha   90.00
_cell.angle_beta   90.00
_cell.angle_gamma   90.00
#
_symmetry.space_group_name_H-M   'P 1'
#
loop_
_entity.id
_entity.type
_entity.pdbx_description
1 polymer ?
#
loop_
_entity_poly.entity_id
_entity_poly.type
_entity_poly.pdbx_seq_one_letter_code
_entity_poly.pdbx_strand_id
1 'polypeptide(L)'
;MLADQIVVGGLPVPDDRPVFLAALAVHVAAGAGCVVAGALAALARKRRGRHPRAGIVYYWALVCSFAALVALAVLRWPHDVDLLTIGTVAVVAGTAGLVARRRHRPGWFRIHGTGMAVSYMALLTGFYVDNGPNLPLWNLLPHITYWLLPAVVGVPLLLRALRRAGRQPPSSSIVDER
;
A
#
# COMPACT_ATOMS: atom_id res chain seq x y z
N MET A 1 32.92 -15.94 -6.11
CA MET A 1 32.41 -15.17 -7.26
C MET A 1 31.58 -14.05 -6.66
N LEU A 2 32.16 -12.85 -6.55
CA LEU A 2 31.57 -11.71 -5.85
C LEU A 2 30.41 -11.17 -6.70
N ALA A 3 29.19 -11.17 -6.17
CA ALA A 3 28.08 -10.46 -6.80
C ALA A 3 28.41 -8.97 -6.72
N ASP A 4 28.60 -8.34 -7.88
CA ASP A 4 29.02 -6.95 -7.99
C ASP A 4 27.87 -6.05 -7.54
N GLN A 5 27.93 -5.60 -6.28
CA GLN A 5 26.98 -4.65 -5.72
C GLN A 5 27.31 -3.27 -6.30
N ILE A 6 26.51 -2.78 -7.23
CA ILE A 6 26.66 -1.43 -7.76
C ILE A 6 26.00 -0.43 -6.81
N VAL A 7 26.76 0.59 -6.39
CA VAL A 7 26.25 1.68 -5.56
C VAL A 7 25.69 2.76 -6.47
N VAL A 8 24.36 2.84 -6.60
CA VAL A 8 23.69 3.91 -7.37
C VAL A 8 23.16 4.95 -6.39
N GLY A 9 23.77 6.14 -6.37
CA GLY A 9 23.34 7.24 -5.50
C GLY A 9 23.49 6.96 -4.00
N GLY A 10 24.38 6.04 -3.60
CA GLY A 10 24.61 5.66 -2.20
C GLY A 10 23.77 4.48 -1.70
N LEU A 11 22.90 3.91 -2.54
CA LEU A 11 22.13 2.70 -2.22
C LEU A 11 22.78 1.47 -2.90
N PRO A 12 23.05 0.38 -2.16
CA PRO A 12 23.52 -0.86 -2.76
C PRO A 12 22.41 -1.46 -3.63
N VAL A 13 22.62 -1.48 -4.94
CA VAL A 13 21.69 -2.11 -5.87
C VAL A 13 22.10 -3.58 -6.05
N PRO A 14 21.16 -4.54 -5.88
CA PRO A 14 21.52 -5.96 -5.86
C PRO A 14 22.00 -6.55 -7.19
N ASP A 15 21.74 -5.87 -8.32
CA ASP A 15 21.95 -6.38 -9.68
C ASP A 15 22.03 -5.22 -10.69
N ASP A 16 22.91 -5.31 -11.68
CA ASP A 16 23.20 -4.29 -12.70
C ASP A 16 22.48 -4.54 -14.04
N ARG A 17 21.77 -5.67 -14.19
CA ARG A 17 21.05 -6.00 -15.42
C ARG A 17 20.03 -4.90 -15.77
N PRO A 18 19.97 -4.43 -17.04
CA PRO A 18 19.09 -3.32 -17.43
C PRO A 18 17.61 -3.64 -17.22
N VAL A 19 17.21 -4.91 -17.36
CA VAL A 19 15.85 -5.37 -17.07
C VAL A 19 15.52 -5.27 -15.58
N PHE A 20 16.48 -5.56 -14.69
CA PHE A 20 16.31 -5.44 -13.25
C PHE A 20 16.17 -3.97 -12.86
N LEU A 21 17.06 -3.11 -13.34
CA LEU A 21 17.01 -1.66 -13.07
C LEU A 21 15.72 -1.03 -13.59
N ALA A 22 15.23 -1.43 -14.77
CA ALA A 22 13.97 -0.95 -15.31
C ALA A 22 12.78 -1.39 -14.44
N ALA A 23 12.73 -2.66 -14.04
CA ALA A 23 11.68 -3.16 -13.15
C ALA A 23 11.73 -2.46 -11.78
N LEU A 24 12.93 -2.25 -11.23
CA LEU A 24 13.14 -1.53 -9.97
C LEU A 24 12.67 -0.08 -10.07
N ALA A 25 13.03 0.63 -11.15
CA ALA A 25 12.60 2.00 -11.37
C ALA A 25 11.07 2.12 -11.45
N VAL A 26 10.41 1.21 -12.19
CA VAL A 26 8.95 1.14 -12.25
C VAL A 26 8.34 0.85 -10.88
N HIS A 27 8.90 -0.11 -10.14
CA HIS A 27 8.43 -0.48 -8.81
C HIS A 27 8.51 0.71 -7.84
N VAL A 28 9.65 1.39 -7.78
CA VAL A 28 9.88 2.54 -6.90
C VAL A 28 8.96 3.72 -7.27
N ALA A 29 8.85 4.06 -8.55
CA ALA A 29 7.97 5.14 -9.00
C ALA A 29 6.49 4.84 -8.69
N ALA A 30 6.04 3.63 -8.98
CA ALA A 30 4.68 3.18 -8.68
C ALA A 30 4.42 3.12 -7.16
N GLY A 31 5.40 2.65 -6.37
CA GLY A 31 5.33 2.60 -4.91
C GLY A 31 5.22 4.00 -4.29
N ALA A 32 6.03 4.95 -4.74
CA ALA A 32 5.92 6.36 -4.32
C ALA A 32 4.54 6.93 -4.66
N GLY A 33 4.04 6.63 -5.86
CA GLY A 33 2.67 6.96 -6.28
C GLY A 33 1.61 6.40 -5.32
N CYS A 34 1.78 5.15 -4.86
CA CYS A 34 0.88 4.53 -3.88
C CYS A 34 0.90 5.28 -2.54
N VAL A 35 2.07 5.63 -2.02
CA VAL A 35 2.21 6.34 -0.74
C VAL A 35 1.49 7.69 -0.82
N VAL A 36 1.77 8.49 -1.85
CA VAL A 36 1.15 9.80 -2.03
C VAL A 36 -0.36 9.67 -2.25
N ALA A 37 -0.79 8.82 -3.18
CA ALA A 37 -2.21 8.67 -3.51
C ALA A 37 -3.01 8.09 -2.32
N GLY A 38 -2.45 7.14 -1.58
CA GLY A 38 -3.07 6.56 -0.39
C GLY A 38 -3.19 7.58 0.74
N ALA A 39 -2.15 8.37 1.01
CA ALA A 39 -2.20 9.46 1.98
C ALA A 39 -3.25 10.52 1.58
N LEU A 40 -3.26 10.95 0.32
CA LEU A 40 -4.26 11.89 -0.21
C LEU A 40 -5.68 11.32 -0.10
N ALA A 41 -5.88 10.03 -0.39
CA ALA A 41 -7.17 9.38 -0.27
C ALA A 41 -7.63 9.29 1.20
N ALA A 42 -6.72 9.04 2.14
CA ALA A 42 -7.00 8.95 3.57
C ALA A 42 -7.34 10.32 4.19
N LEU A 43 -6.68 11.39 3.75
CA LEU A 43 -6.89 12.76 4.22
C LEU A 43 -8.05 13.47 3.52
N ALA A 44 -8.41 13.05 2.30
CA ALA A 44 -9.50 13.67 1.56
C ALA A 44 -10.85 13.49 2.28
N ARG A 45 -11.68 14.54 2.22
CA ARG A 45 -13.09 14.45 2.63
C ARG A 45 -13.76 13.31 1.87
N LYS A 46 -14.40 12.38 2.58
CA LYS A 46 -15.11 11.19 2.06
C LYS A 46 -16.41 11.59 1.33
N ARG A 47 -16.28 12.43 0.31
CA ARG A 47 -17.33 12.96 -0.55
C ARG A 47 -16.99 12.64 -2.00
N ARG A 48 -17.99 12.72 -2.89
CA ARG A 48 -17.78 12.61 -4.34
C ARG A 48 -16.72 13.63 -4.79
N GLY A 49 -15.77 13.20 -5.63
CA GLY A 49 -14.69 14.05 -6.16
C GLY A 49 -13.28 13.50 -5.88
N ARG A 50 -12.54 14.17 -4.98
CA ARG A 50 -11.10 13.95 -4.78
C ARG A 50 -10.75 12.56 -4.20
N HIS A 51 -11.55 12.06 -3.26
CA HIS A 51 -11.30 10.76 -2.62
C HIS A 51 -11.40 9.57 -3.60
N PRO A 52 -12.45 9.44 -4.43
CA PRO A 52 -12.50 8.39 -5.46
C PRO A 52 -11.38 8.44 -6.49
N ARG A 53 -10.96 9.64 -6.93
CA ARG A 53 -9.86 9.79 -7.90
C ARG A 53 -8.53 9.33 -7.30
N ALA A 54 -8.21 9.79 -6.09
CA ALA A 54 -7.01 9.35 -5.37
C ALA A 54 -7.01 7.82 -5.12
N GLY A 55 -8.15 7.23 -4.76
CA GLY A 55 -8.28 5.78 -4.59
C GLY A 55 -8.08 4.96 -5.86
N ILE A 56 -8.49 5.49 -7.02
CA ILE A 56 -8.25 4.84 -8.32
C ILE A 56 -6.77 4.92 -8.71
N VAL A 57 -6.15 6.10 -8.54
CA VAL A 57 -4.71 6.29 -8.78
C VAL A 57 -3.91 5.35 -7.89
N TYR A 58 -4.25 5.28 -6.60
CA TYR A 58 -3.64 4.35 -5.66
C TYR A 58 -3.73 2.89 -6.14
N TYR A 59 -4.91 2.43 -6.54
CA TYR A 59 -5.11 1.04 -6.96
C TYR A 59 -4.30 0.69 -8.21
N TRP A 60 -4.28 1.56 -9.22
CA TRP A 60 -3.49 1.29 -10.43
C TRP A 60 -1.99 1.36 -10.16
N ALA A 61 -1.53 2.30 -9.35
CA ALA A 61 -0.15 2.36 -8.90
C ALA A 61 0.23 1.07 -8.14
N LEU A 62 -0.67 0.54 -7.30
CA LEU A 62 -0.46 -0.71 -6.57
C LEU A 62 -0.31 -1.91 -7.51
N VAL A 63 -1.17 -2.02 -8.52
CA VAL A 63 -1.09 -3.09 -9.53
C VAL A 63 0.21 -3.00 -10.33
N CYS A 64 0.61 -1.80 -10.77
CA CYS A 64 1.87 -1.59 -11.49
C CYS A 64 3.08 -1.94 -10.62
N SER A 65 3.08 -1.51 -9.34
CA SER A 65 4.14 -1.82 -8.38
C SER A 65 4.25 -3.33 -8.13
N PHE A 66 3.11 -4.02 -7.98
CA PHE A 66 3.09 -5.47 -7.79
C PHE A 66 3.57 -6.24 -9.03
N ALA A 67 3.17 -5.83 -10.24
CA ALA A 67 3.66 -6.45 -11.47
C ALA A 67 5.19 -6.32 -11.61
N ALA A 68 5.72 -5.14 -11.28
CA ALA A 68 7.17 -4.92 -11.24
C ALA A 68 7.85 -5.78 -10.15
N LEU A 69 7.24 -5.93 -8.98
CA LEU A 69 7.74 -6.79 -7.90
C LEU A 69 7.79 -8.27 -8.33
N VAL A 70 6.78 -8.76 -9.05
CA VAL A 70 6.81 -10.13 -9.61
C VAL A 70 8.00 -10.30 -10.54
N ALA A 71 8.27 -9.33 -11.42
CA ALA A 71 9.44 -9.38 -12.31
C ALA A 71 10.75 -9.41 -11.51
N LEU A 72 10.89 -8.55 -10.50
CA LEU A 72 12.07 -8.54 -9.61
C LEU A 72 12.25 -9.89 -8.89
N ALA A 73 11.16 -10.44 -8.34
CA ALA A 73 11.19 -11.71 -7.62
C ALA A 73 11.54 -12.90 -8.51
N VAL A 74 11.12 -12.91 -9.77
CA VAL A 74 11.55 -13.91 -10.77
C VAL A 74 13.04 -13.75 -11.07
N LEU A 75 13.53 -12.52 -11.22
CA LEU A 75 14.93 -12.24 -11.57
C LEU A 75 15.92 -12.54 -10.44
N ARG A 76 15.49 -12.45 -9.18
CA ARG A 76 16.31 -12.67 -7.97
C ARG A 76 15.85 -13.84 -7.11
N TRP A 77 15.06 -14.75 -7.68
CA TRP A 77 14.55 -15.90 -6.95
C TRP A 77 15.68 -16.67 -6.25
N PRO A 78 15.57 -17.01 -4.95
CA PRO A 78 14.41 -16.87 -4.04
C PRO A 78 14.49 -15.67 -3.08
N HIS A 79 15.40 -14.72 -3.27
CA HIS A 79 15.72 -13.70 -2.27
C HIS A 79 14.56 -12.74 -1.96
N ASP A 80 13.63 -12.55 -2.90
CA ASP A 80 12.54 -11.56 -2.78
C ASP A 80 11.15 -12.21 -2.48
N VAL A 81 11.12 -13.47 -2.03
CA VAL A 81 9.87 -14.22 -1.75
C VAL A 81 9.04 -13.57 -0.62
N ASP A 82 9.70 -13.05 0.41
CA ASP A 82 9.00 -12.39 1.53
C ASP A 82 8.27 -11.12 1.05
N LEU A 83 8.94 -10.32 0.21
CA LEU A 83 8.36 -9.12 -0.39
C LEU A 83 7.22 -9.47 -1.33
N LEU A 84 7.36 -10.51 -2.15
CA LEU A 84 6.29 -10.99 -3.02
C LEU A 84 5.05 -11.42 -2.21
N THR A 85 5.25 -12.06 -1.07
CA THR A 85 4.17 -12.47 -0.15
C THR A 85 3.43 -11.26 0.40
N ILE A 86 4.16 -10.26 0.90
CA ILE A 86 3.59 -9.00 1.40
C ILE A 86 2.86 -8.25 0.28
N GLY A 87 3.44 -8.18 -0.91
CA GLY A 87 2.84 -7.55 -2.09
C GLY A 87 1.54 -8.23 -2.52
N THR A 88 1.49 -9.56 -2.42
CA THR A 88 0.28 -10.35 -2.70
C THR A 88 -0.84 -10.01 -1.70
N VAL A 89 -0.51 -9.93 -0.41
CA VAL A 89 -1.47 -9.49 0.62
C VAL A 89 -1.99 -8.09 0.31
N ALA A 90 -1.10 -7.17 -0.11
CA ALA A 90 -1.48 -5.81 -0.45
C ALA A 90 -2.47 -5.76 -1.62
N VAL A 91 -2.15 -6.40 -2.76
CA VAL A 91 -3.00 -6.36 -3.95
C VAL A 91 -4.34 -7.06 -3.75
N VAL A 92 -4.37 -8.18 -3.00
CA VAL A 92 -5.62 -8.90 -2.66
C VAL A 92 -6.51 -8.03 -1.79
N ALA A 93 -5.98 -7.42 -0.74
CA ALA A 93 -6.74 -6.53 0.15
C ALA A 93 -7.26 -5.29 -0.60
N GLY A 94 -6.43 -4.66 -1.44
CA GLY A 94 -6.81 -3.50 -2.25
C GLY A 94 -7.91 -3.84 -3.25
N THR A 95 -7.82 -5.02 -3.89
CA THR A 95 -8.83 -5.51 -4.83
C THR A 95 -10.15 -5.81 -4.11
N ALA A 96 -10.11 -6.48 -2.96
CA ALA A 96 -11.30 -6.71 -2.14
C ALA A 96 -11.98 -5.38 -1.74
N GLY A 97 -11.17 -4.38 -1.37
CA GLY A 97 -11.66 -3.04 -1.05
C GLY A 97 -12.32 -2.34 -2.24
N LEU A 98 -11.76 -2.46 -3.44
CA LEU A 98 -12.32 -1.90 -4.67
C LEU A 98 -13.61 -2.63 -5.10
N VAL A 99 -13.62 -3.96 -5.04
CA VAL A 99 -14.79 -4.77 -5.38
C VAL A 99 -15.95 -4.49 -4.43
N ALA A 100 -15.68 -4.39 -3.12
CA ALA A 100 -16.69 -4.01 -2.14
C ALA A 100 -17.32 -2.66 -2.48
N ARG A 101 -16.50 -1.66 -2.81
CA ARG A 101 -16.98 -0.35 -3.25
C ARG A 101 -17.85 -0.43 -4.51
N ARG A 102 -17.51 -1.27 -5.49
CA ARG A 102 -18.28 -1.39 -6.74
C ARG A 102 -19.60 -2.15 -6.56
N ARG A 103 -19.64 -3.17 -5.70
CA ARG A 103 -20.82 -4.03 -5.52
C ARG A 103 -21.86 -3.47 -4.56
N HIS A 104 -21.50 -2.49 -3.72
CA HIS A 104 -22.40 -1.81 -2.79
C HIS A 104 -23.26 -2.74 -1.90
N ARG A 105 -22.80 -3.96 -1.62
CA ARG A 105 -23.48 -4.93 -0.74
C ARG A 105 -23.54 -4.42 0.71
N PRO A 106 -24.43 -4.96 1.56
CA PRO A 106 -24.46 -4.62 2.99
C PRO A 106 -23.07 -4.73 3.62
N GLY A 107 -22.65 -3.70 4.36
CA GLY A 107 -21.31 -3.65 4.96
C GLY A 107 -20.17 -3.24 4.01
N TRP A 108 -20.46 -2.88 2.75
CA TRP A 108 -19.42 -2.51 1.78
C TRP A 108 -18.45 -1.44 2.28
N PHE A 109 -18.92 -0.47 3.07
CA PHE A 109 -18.06 0.60 3.61
C PHE A 109 -16.99 0.04 4.56
N ARG A 110 -17.34 -0.96 5.37
CA ARG A 110 -16.39 -1.62 6.28
C ARG A 110 -15.36 -2.42 5.49
N ILE A 111 -15.82 -3.22 4.52
CA ILE A 111 -14.93 -4.04 3.68
C ILE A 111 -14.02 -3.15 2.81
N HIS A 112 -14.57 -2.08 2.23
CA HIS A 112 -13.80 -1.09 1.48
C HIS A 112 -12.75 -0.42 2.37
N GLY A 113 -13.16 0.14 3.51
CA GLY A 113 -12.24 0.85 4.41
C GLY A 113 -11.15 -0.06 4.97
N THR A 114 -11.50 -1.28 5.38
CA THR A 114 -10.53 -2.27 5.90
C THR A 114 -9.59 -2.76 4.79
N GLY A 115 -10.11 -3.13 3.62
CA GLY A 115 -9.30 -3.60 2.48
C GLY A 115 -8.29 -2.55 2.02
N MET A 116 -8.72 -1.29 1.87
CA MET A 116 -7.80 -0.20 1.49
C MET A 116 -6.74 0.06 2.57
N ALA A 117 -7.11 -0.03 3.86
CA ALA A 117 -6.18 0.19 4.96
C ALA A 117 -5.15 -0.94 5.10
N VAL A 118 -5.60 -2.20 5.00
CA VAL A 118 -4.71 -3.38 5.03
C VAL A 118 -3.75 -3.35 3.84
N SER A 119 -4.26 -3.05 2.65
CA SER A 119 -3.44 -2.85 1.45
C SER A 119 -2.35 -1.80 1.65
N TYR A 120 -2.70 -0.66 2.25
CA TYR A 120 -1.75 0.42 2.50
C TYR A 120 -0.72 0.07 3.58
N MET A 121 -1.14 -0.61 4.65
CA MET A 121 -0.24 -1.10 5.71
C MET A 121 0.77 -2.11 5.16
N ALA A 122 0.32 -3.10 4.38
CA ALA A 122 1.20 -4.10 3.76
C ALA A 122 2.21 -3.45 2.81
N LEU A 123 1.79 -2.48 2.00
CA LEU A 123 2.69 -1.72 1.13
C LEU A 123 3.80 -1.00 1.93
N LEU A 124 3.44 -0.34 3.03
CA LEU A 124 4.42 0.31 3.90
C LEU A 124 5.34 -0.71 4.59
N THR A 125 4.82 -1.87 5.01
CA THR A 125 5.64 -2.94 5.58
C THR A 125 6.69 -3.42 4.58
N GLY A 126 6.31 -3.69 3.33
CA GLY A 126 7.26 -4.08 2.29
C GLY A 126 8.37 -3.05 2.09
N PHE A 127 8.00 -1.76 2.03
CA PHE A 127 8.97 -0.66 1.94
C PHE A 127 9.94 -0.65 3.13
N TYR A 128 9.43 -0.70 4.37
CA TYR A 128 10.28 -0.62 5.56
C TYR A 128 11.15 -1.86 5.76
N VAL A 129 10.65 -3.06 5.44
CA VAL A 129 11.42 -4.30 5.58
C VAL A 129 12.61 -4.31 4.61
N ASP A 130 12.41 -3.82 3.40
CA ASP A 130 13.43 -3.77 2.35
C ASP A 130 14.40 -2.58 2.51
N ASN A 131 13.90 -1.42 2.94
CA ASN A 131 14.67 -0.17 2.90
C ASN A 131 15.04 0.38 4.30
N GLY A 132 14.32 -0.02 5.35
CA GLY A 132 14.48 0.50 6.71
C GLY A 132 15.92 0.48 7.23
N PRO A 133 16.67 -0.64 7.10
CA PRO A 133 18.08 -0.71 7.51
C PRO A 133 19.00 0.28 6.79
N ASN A 134 18.63 0.73 5.59
CA ASN A 134 19.44 1.61 4.75
C ASN A 134 19.14 3.11 4.96
N LEU A 135 18.12 3.44 5.75
CA LEU A 135 17.72 4.83 6.01
C LEU A 135 18.45 5.40 7.24
N PRO A 136 18.91 6.66 7.20
CA PRO A 136 19.54 7.31 8.35
C PRO A 136 18.54 7.40 9.51
N LEU A 137 19.01 7.19 10.75
CA LEU A 137 18.22 7.02 11.99
C LEU A 137 17.44 5.71 12.10
N TRP A 138 16.94 5.17 10.97
CA TRP A 138 16.18 3.92 10.96
C TRP A 138 17.07 2.69 11.08
N ASN A 139 18.33 2.77 10.64
CA ASN A 139 19.35 1.74 10.80
C ASN A 139 19.67 1.39 12.27
N LEU A 140 19.25 2.22 13.23
CA LEU A 140 19.40 1.97 14.67
C LEU A 140 18.23 1.16 15.25
N LEU A 141 17.15 0.97 14.50
CA LEU A 141 15.94 0.29 14.98
C LEU A 141 16.07 -1.23 14.80
N PRO A 142 15.50 -2.02 15.73
CA PRO A 142 15.39 -3.47 15.54
C PRO A 142 14.58 -3.82 14.29
N HIS A 143 14.95 -4.90 13.59
CA HIS A 143 14.27 -5.32 12.35
C HIS A 143 12.76 -5.54 12.52
N ILE A 144 12.32 -6.00 13.69
CA ILE A 144 10.90 -6.20 14.00
C ILE A 144 10.07 -4.91 13.95
N THR A 145 10.70 -3.74 14.14
CA THR A 145 10.03 -2.45 14.04
C THR A 145 9.51 -2.21 12.63
N TYR A 146 10.25 -2.60 11.59
CA TYR A 146 9.83 -2.42 10.19
C TYR A 146 8.57 -3.23 9.85
N TRP A 147 8.43 -4.40 10.46
CA TRP A 147 7.26 -5.25 10.32
C TRP A 147 6.02 -4.68 11.03
N LEU A 148 6.19 -4.21 12.25
CA LEU A 148 5.06 -3.83 13.12
C LEU A 148 4.62 -2.37 13.00
N LEU A 149 5.54 -1.45 12.68
CA LEU A 149 5.29 -0.01 12.74
C LEU A 149 4.09 0.43 11.87
N PRO A 150 3.94 -0.02 10.61
CA PRO A 150 2.77 0.31 9.81
C PRO A 150 1.45 -0.13 10.44
N ALA A 151 1.42 -1.31 11.07
CA ALA A 151 0.22 -1.84 11.72
C ALA A 151 -0.11 -1.11 13.02
N VAL A 152 0.91 -0.84 13.86
CA VAL A 152 0.77 -0.10 15.12
C VAL A 152 0.16 1.28 14.90
N VAL A 153 0.50 1.95 13.79
CA VAL A 153 -0.08 3.25 13.42
C VAL A 153 -1.41 3.10 12.68
N GLY A 154 -1.48 2.19 11.71
CA GLY A 154 -2.63 2.06 10.81
C GLY A 154 -3.89 1.48 11.47
N VAL A 155 -3.74 0.51 12.38
CA VAL A 155 -4.88 -0.16 13.03
C VAL A 155 -5.69 0.80 13.92
N PRO A 156 -5.08 1.60 14.82
CA PRO A 156 -5.83 2.57 15.62
C PRO A 156 -6.59 3.59 14.76
N LEU A 157 -5.97 4.07 13.67
CA LEU A 157 -6.59 5.01 12.73
C LEU A 157 -7.79 4.38 12.02
N LEU A 158 -7.65 3.14 11.56
CA LEU A 158 -8.73 2.37 10.94
C LEU A 158 -9.89 2.17 11.92
N LEU A 159 -9.62 1.70 13.14
CA LEU A 159 -10.64 1.48 14.17
C LEU A 159 -11.36 2.79 14.51
N ARG A 160 -10.63 3.89 14.67
CA ARG A 160 -11.22 5.22 14.90
C ARG A 160 -12.10 5.66 13.73
N ALA A 161 -11.69 5.41 12.48
CA ALA A 161 -12.46 5.74 11.29
C ALA A 161 -13.74 4.92 11.17
N LEU A 162 -13.68 3.61 11.45
CA LEU A 162 -14.83 2.72 11.42
C LEU A 162 -15.84 3.06 12.52
N ARG A 163 -15.38 3.33 13.74
CA ARG A 163 -16.22 3.76 14.88
C ARG A 163 -16.94 5.09 14.58
N ARG A 164 -16.25 6.05 13.94
CA ARG A 164 -16.86 7.33 13.53
C ARG A 164 -17.94 7.14 12.48
N ALA A 165 -17.71 6.27 11.50
CA ALA A 165 -18.68 6.01 10.44
C ALA A 165 -19.93 5.29 10.94
N GLY A 166 -19.79 4.35 11.88
CA GLY A 166 -20.93 3.66 12.50
C GLY A 166 -21.80 4.54 13.40
N ARG A 167 -21.31 5.72 13.81
CA ARG A 167 -22.05 6.69 14.64
C ARG A 167 -22.86 7.71 13.84
N GLN A 168 -22.71 7.77 12.52
CA GLN A 168 -23.55 8.63 11.69
C GLN A 168 -24.89 7.92 11.45
N PRO A 169 -26.02 8.39 12.01
CA PRO A 169 -27.31 7.82 11.68
C PRO A 169 -27.57 7.98 10.18
N PRO A 170 -28.30 7.04 9.54
CA PRO A 170 -28.73 7.22 8.17
C PRO A 170 -29.47 8.56 8.10
N SER A 171 -29.00 9.45 7.23
CA SER A 171 -29.70 10.71 6.98
C SER A 171 -31.14 10.36 6.62
N SER A 172 -32.08 10.75 7.48
CA SER A 172 -33.50 10.81 7.21
C SER A 172 -33.71 11.82 6.09
N SER A 173 -33.46 11.40 4.85
CA SER A 173 -33.92 12.13 3.69
C SER A 173 -35.38 11.75 3.45
N ILE A 174 -36.25 12.70 3.81
CA ILE A 174 -37.54 12.94 3.15
C ILE A 174 -38.66 11.99 3.64
N VAL A 175 -39.08 12.22 4.89
CA VAL A 175 -40.51 12.48 5.12
C VAL A 175 -40.71 13.90 4.62
N ASP A 176 -41.12 14.04 3.37
CA ASP A 176 -41.87 15.23 2.96
C ASP A 176 -43.29 14.73 2.74
N GLU A 177 -44.10 14.96 3.76
CA GLU A 177 -45.55 14.96 3.65
C GLU A 177 -45.95 16.08 2.70
N ARG A 178 -46.48 15.72 1.52
CA ARG A 178 -47.75 16.24 0.93
C ARG A 178 -47.88 15.83 -0.53
#